data_AF-A0A2W5ZA69-F1
#
_entry.id   AF-A0A2W5ZA69-F1
#
_cell.length_a   1.000
_cell.length_b   1.000
_cell.length_c   1.000
_cell.angle_alpha   90.00
_cell.angle_beta   90.00
_cell.angle_gamma   90.00
#
_symmetry.space_group_name_H-M   'P 1'
#
loop_
_entity.id
_entity.type
_entity.pdbx_description
1 polymer ?
#
loop_
_entity_poly.entity_id
_entity_poly.type
_entity_poly.pdbx_seq_one_letter_code
_entity_poly.pdbx_strand_id
1 'polypeptide(L)'
;MSSTVELIPLLNVVPPENFEVGPGFNAVVNEESVHVRAVLERTVVVEHSSGERTVVRKDLCLVKEGSVPFIPGNPNGGVGPRQWRRLPGKPPR
;
A
#
# COMPACT_ATOMS: atom_id res chain seq x y z
N MET A 1 2.02 16.38 26.23
CA MET A 1 1.88 14.92 26.06
C MET A 1 2.52 14.57 24.73
N SER A 2 3.75 14.04 24.75
CA SER A 2 4.41 13.56 23.53
C SER A 2 3.75 12.23 23.18
N SER A 3 2.76 12.26 22.29
CA SER A 3 2.22 11.02 21.74
C SER A 3 3.32 10.41 20.88
N THR A 4 4.07 9.45 21.43
CA THR A 4 4.92 8.56 20.64
C THR A 4 4.00 7.90 19.63
N VAL A 5 4.11 8.32 18.37
CA VAL A 5 3.31 7.76 17.29
C VAL A 5 3.82 6.34 17.09
N GLU A 6 3.07 5.37 17.59
CA GLU A 6 3.41 3.97 17.42
C GLU A 6 3.29 3.60 15.94
N LEU A 7 4.41 3.16 15.38
CA LEU A 7 4.49 2.65 14.03
C LEU A 7 4.35 1.13 14.08
N ILE A 8 3.39 0.61 13.33
CA ILE A 8 3.13 -0.83 13.23
C ILE A 8 3.37 -1.31 11.80
N PRO A 9 3.80 -2.56 11.59
CA PRO A 9 3.83 -3.14 10.25
C PRO A 9 2.44 -3.13 9.61
N LEU A 10 2.35 -2.77 8.33
CA LEU A 10 1.10 -2.76 7.58
C LEU A 10 0.44 -4.14 7.53
N LEU A 11 1.24 -5.21 7.66
CA LEU A 11 0.74 -6.57 7.78
C LEU A 11 -0.20 -6.76 8.99
N ASN A 12 -0.02 -5.99 10.06
CA ASN A 12 -0.84 -6.07 11.27
C ASN A 12 -2.11 -5.22 11.19
N VAL A 13 -2.28 -4.42 10.13
CA VAL A 13 -3.50 -3.66 9.92
C VAL A 13 -4.56 -4.56 9.34
N VAL A 14 -5.60 -4.83 10.13
CA VAL A 14 -6.72 -5.69 9.74
C VAL A 14 -7.87 -4.81 9.24
N PRO A 15 -8.24 -4.88 7.95
CA PRO A 15 -9.41 -4.17 7.45
C PRO A 15 -10.71 -4.80 8.01
N PRO A 16 -11.78 -4.02 8.17
CA PRO A 16 -13.11 -4.54 8.45
C PRO A 16 -13.62 -5.51 7.38
N GLU A 17 -14.67 -6.26 7.70
CA GLU A 17 -15.30 -7.19 6.76
C GLU A 17 -15.81 -6.46 5.51
N ASN A 18 -15.53 -7.03 4.32
CA ASN A 18 -15.83 -6.43 3.01
C ASN A 18 -15.07 -5.11 2.72
N PHE A 19 -13.97 -4.84 3.43
CA PHE A 19 -13.05 -3.75 3.12
C PHE A 19 -11.66 -4.29 2.79
N GLU A 20 -10.93 -3.50 2.01
CA GLU A 20 -9.53 -3.72 1.70
C GLU A 20 -8.73 -2.47 2.10
N VAL A 21 -7.42 -2.67 2.29
CA VAL A 21 -6.49 -1.57 2.52
C VAL A 21 -6.33 -0.77 1.22
N GLY A 22 -6.74 0.49 1.23
CA GLY A 22 -6.63 1.39 0.09
C GLY A 22 -5.25 2.07 -0.02
N PRO A 23 -4.87 2.59 -1.19
CA PRO A 23 -3.65 3.38 -1.36
C PRO A 23 -3.82 4.84 -0.90
N GLY A 24 -2.77 5.65 -1.06
CA GLY A 24 -2.83 7.11 -0.92
C GLY A 24 -2.47 7.64 0.46
N PHE A 25 -1.70 6.88 1.25
CA PHE A 25 -1.28 7.26 2.59
C PHE A 25 0.25 7.19 2.73
N ASN A 26 0.78 7.80 3.80
CA ASN A 26 2.22 7.81 4.06
C ASN A 26 2.61 6.64 4.98
N ALA A 27 3.78 6.07 4.71
CA ALA A 27 4.37 4.99 5.48
C ALA A 27 5.88 5.24 5.66
N VAL A 28 6.52 4.38 6.45
CA VAL A 28 7.96 4.37 6.65
C VAL A 28 8.52 3.03 6.19
N VAL A 29 9.53 3.05 5.33
CA VAL A 29 10.27 1.88 4.86
C VAL A 29 11.75 2.17 5.03
N ASN A 30 12.51 1.30 5.70
CA ASN A 30 13.94 1.50 5.97
C ASN A 30 14.26 2.90 6.56
N GLU A 31 13.45 3.34 7.53
CA GLU A 31 13.55 4.68 8.16
C GLU A 31 13.27 5.87 7.24
N GLU A 32 12.90 5.64 5.97
CA GLU A 32 12.52 6.65 5.00
C GLU A 32 10.99 6.81 4.94
N SER A 33 10.51 8.05 4.91
CA SER A 33 9.09 8.35 4.67
C SER A 33 8.75 8.18 3.19
N VAL A 34 7.78 7.33 2.89
CA VAL A 34 7.34 7.00 1.53
C VAL A 34 5.83 7.15 1.37
N HIS A 35 5.37 7.33 0.13
CA HIS A 35 3.95 7.41 -0.19
C HIS A 35 3.44 6.11 -0.81
N VAL A 36 2.42 5.49 -0.21
CA VAL A 36 1.88 4.21 -0.69
C VAL A 36 0.94 4.44 -1.88
N ARG A 37 1.32 3.90 -3.05
CA ARG A 37 0.58 4.06 -4.31
C ARG A 37 -0.37 2.90 -4.61
N ALA A 38 -0.02 1.70 -4.17
CA ALA A 38 -0.85 0.51 -4.33
C ALA A 38 -0.58 -0.47 -3.20
N VAL A 39 -1.63 -1.17 -2.78
CA VAL A 39 -1.54 -2.23 -1.78
C VAL A 39 -2.00 -3.51 -2.44
N LEU A 40 -1.11 -4.50 -2.46
CA LEU A 40 -1.36 -5.83 -2.99
C LEU A 40 -1.54 -6.81 -1.83
N GLU A 41 -1.73 -8.09 -2.12
CA GLU A 41 -1.98 -9.10 -1.09
C GLU A 41 -0.84 -9.15 -0.04
N ARG A 42 0.41 -9.24 -0.49
CA ARG A 42 1.60 -9.38 0.39
C ARG A 42 2.59 -8.21 0.30
N THR A 43 2.45 -7.38 -0.71
CA THR A 43 3.39 -6.29 -1.04
C THR A 43 2.67 -4.96 -1.18
N VAL A 44 3.44 -3.90 -1.17
CA VAL A 44 3.01 -2.51 -1.38
C VAL A 44 3.93 -1.86 -2.39
N VAL A 45 3.34 -1.05 -3.27
CA VAL A 45 4.09 -0.15 -4.14
C VAL A 45 4.21 1.18 -3.41
N VAL A 46 5.44 1.60 -3.18
CA VAL A 46 5.75 2.87 -2.50
C VAL A 46 6.48 3.80 -3.44
N GLU A 47 6.26 5.10 -3.26
CA GLU A 47 6.95 6.18 -3.97
C GLU A 47 7.83 6.92 -2.97
N HIS A 48 9.13 6.95 -3.26
CA HIS A 48 10.14 7.66 -2.48
C HIS A 48 10.10 9.15 -2.79
N SER A 49 10.72 9.99 -1.95
CA SER A 49 10.77 11.44 -2.22
C SER A 49 11.51 11.79 -3.51
N SER A 50 12.36 10.89 -4.02
CA SER A 50 13.03 10.99 -5.32
C SER A 50 12.07 10.82 -6.51
N GLY A 51 10.84 10.35 -6.28
CA GLY A 51 9.89 9.95 -7.31
C GLY A 51 10.08 8.51 -7.81
N GLU A 52 11.11 7.81 -7.33
CA GLU A 52 11.32 6.38 -7.61
C GLU A 52 10.21 5.54 -6.96
N ARG A 53 9.80 4.46 -7.65
CA ARG A 53 8.81 3.52 -7.14
C ARG A 53 9.44 2.16 -6.90
N THR A 54 9.23 1.64 -5.70
CA THR A 54 9.72 0.33 -5.29
C THR A 54 8.57 -0.54 -4.80
N VAL A 55 8.79 -1.85 -4.81
CA VAL A 55 7.86 -2.84 -4.27
C VAL A 55 8.44 -3.40 -3.00
N VAL A 56 7.72 -3.25 -1.90
CA VAL A 56 8.16 -3.61 -0.55
C VAL A 56 7.17 -4.60 0.04
N ARG A 57 7.63 -5.49 0.91
CA ARG A 57 6.71 -6.39 1.62
C ARG A 57 5.96 -5.65 2.73
N LYS A 58 4.73 -6.06 3.02
CA LYS A 58 3.88 -5.41 4.03
C LYS A 58 4.46 -5.41 5.45
N ASP A 59 5.27 -6.41 5.80
CA ASP A 59 5.94 -6.50 7.10
C ASP A 59 7.06 -5.46 7.27
N LEU A 60 7.61 -4.93 6.17
CA LEU A 60 8.65 -3.90 6.17
C LEU A 60 8.11 -2.48 5.96
N CYS A 61 6.79 -2.35 5.73
CA CYS A 61 6.11 -1.09 5.54
C CYS A 61 5.44 -0.69 6.86
N LEU A 62 6.03 0.27 7.56
CA LEU A 62 5.55 0.73 8.85
C LEU A 62 4.57 1.89 8.67
N VAL A 63 3.48 1.87 9.42
CA VAL A 63 2.40 2.86 9.31
C VAL A 63 1.97 3.33 10.67
N LYS A 64 1.46 4.57 10.73
CA LYS A 64 0.77 5.05 11.92
C LYS A 64 -0.56 4.33 12.03
N GLU A 65 -0.86 3.80 13.21
CA GLU A 65 -2.17 3.22 13.48
C GLU A 65 -3.29 4.24 13.21
N GLY A 66 -4.30 3.84 12.44
CA GLY A 66 -5.41 4.72 12.05
C GLY A 66 -5.14 5.67 10.88
N SER A 67 -3.91 5.75 10.33
CA SER A 67 -3.65 6.55 9.11
C SER A 67 -3.88 5.79 7.81
N VAL A 68 -4.25 4.51 7.92
CA VAL A 68 -4.44 3.62 6.77
C VAL A 68 -5.91 3.67 6.34
N PRO A 69 -6.20 4.07 5.09
CA PRO A 69 -7.57 4.12 4.58
C PRO A 69 -8.06 2.70 4.27
N PHE A 70 -9.32 2.46 4.59
CA PHE A 70 -10.04 1.27 4.15
C PHE A 70 -11.02 1.65 3.07
N ILE A 71 -11.00 0.90 1.96
CA ILE A 71 -11.93 1.06 0.84
C ILE A 71 -12.85 -0.15 0.79
N PRO A 72 -14.12 -0.01 0.37
CA PRO A 72 -14.98 -1.16 0.15
C PRO A 72 -14.30 -2.15 -0.80
N GLY A 73 -14.13 -3.38 -0.33
CA GLY A 73 -13.59 -4.48 -1.10
C GLY A 73 -14.50 -4.70 -2.30
N ASN A 74 -13.90 -4.76 -3.49
CA ASN A 74 -14.66 -5.05 -4.68
C ASN A 74 -14.62 -6.57 -4.88
N PRO A 75 -15.76 -7.29 -4.76
CA PRO A 75 -15.79 -8.73 -5.02
C PRO A 75 -15.42 -9.09 -6.47
N ASN A 76 -15.39 -8.11 -7.38
CA ASN A 76 -14.92 -8.22 -8.77
C ASN A 76 -13.56 -7.53 -9.01
N GLY A 77 -12.90 -7.05 -7.96
CA GLY A 77 -11.74 -6.16 -7.98
C GLY A 77 -10.38 -6.84 -8.00
N GLY A 78 -10.36 -8.17 -8.11
CA GLY A 78 -9.15 -8.87 -8.51
C GLY A 78 -8.54 -8.13 -9.71
N VAL A 79 -7.25 -7.83 -9.64
CA VAL A 79 -6.52 -7.07 -10.67
C VAL A 79 -6.61 -7.87 -11.97
N GLY A 80 -7.69 -7.67 -12.70
CA GLY A 80 -7.99 -8.44 -13.87
C GLY A 80 -6.94 -8.12 -14.94
N PRO A 81 -6.72 -9.01 -15.92
CA PRO A 81 -5.84 -8.75 -17.06
C PRO A 81 -6.13 -7.41 -17.80
N ARG A 82 -7.30 -6.80 -17.57
CA ARG A 82 -7.68 -5.49 -18.12
C ARG A 82 -6.96 -4.31 -17.46
N GLN A 83 -6.55 -4.39 -16.19
CA GLN A 83 -5.88 -3.27 -15.52
C GLN A 83 -4.41 -3.13 -15.94
N TRP A 84 -3.79 -4.23 -16.42
CA TRP A 84 -2.49 -4.22 -17.08
C TRP A 84 -2.49 -3.35 -18.35
N ARG A 85 -3.64 -3.20 -19.04
CA ARG A 85 -3.74 -2.41 -20.28
C ARG A 85 -3.56 -0.89 -20.07
N ARG A 86 -3.53 -0.41 -18.84
CA ARG A 86 -3.35 1.02 -18.52
C ARG A 86 -1.90 1.42 -18.21
N LEU A 87 -0.96 0.47 -18.18
CA LEU A 87 0.46 0.80 -18.18
C LEU A 87 0.92 1.02 -19.63
N PRO A 88 1.67 2.09 -19.93
CA PRO A 88 2.21 2.30 -21.27
C PRO A 88 3.32 1.27 -21.51
N GLY A 89 2.97 0.17 -22.15
CA GLY A 89 3.90 -0.91 -22.49
C GLY A 89 3.13 -2.14 -22.95
N LYS A 90 3.44 -2.65 -24.14
CA LYS A 90 2.87 -3.91 -24.62
C LYS A 90 3.25 -5.03 -23.64
N PRO A 91 2.32 -5.91 -23.24
CA PRO A 91 2.68 -7.11 -22.49
C PRO A 91 3.59 -8.00 -23.37
N PRO A 92 4.57 -8.70 -22.78
CA PRO A 92 5.41 -9.65 -23.52
C PRO A 92 4.54 -10.79 -24.07
N ARG A 93 4.94 -11.30 -25.25
CA ARG A 93 4.28 -12.40 -25.96
C ARG A 93 4.50 -13.75 -25.28
#